data_AF-A0A093H076-F1
#
_entry.id   AF-A0A093H076-F1
#
_cell.length_a   1.000
_cell.length_b   1.000
_cell.length_c   1.000
_cell.angle_alpha   90.00
_cell.angle_beta   90.00
_cell.angle_gamma   90.00
#
_symmetry.space_group_name_H-M   'P 1'
#
loop_
_entity.id
_entity.type
_entity.pdbx_description
1 polymer ?
#
loop_
_entity_poly.entity_id
_entity_poly.type
_entity_poly.pdbx_seq_one_letter_code
_entity_poly.pdbx_strand_id
1 'polypeptide(L)'
;FMELRVLENNKRSRRNLGLDCDEHSTESRCCRYPLTVDFEAFGWDWIIAPKRYKANYCSGQCEYMFMQKYPHTHLVQQANPRGS
;
A
#
# COMPACT_ATOMS: atom_id res chain seq x y z
N PHE A 1 15.47 -22.53 38.87
CA PHE A 1 15.00 -22.28 37.49
C PHE A 1 15.33 -20.85 37.13
N MET A 2 15.80 -20.57 35.92
CA MET A 2 16.12 -19.20 35.48
C MET A 2 14.87 -18.59 34.86
N GLU A 3 14.31 -17.57 35.51
CA GLU A 3 13.16 -16.82 34.99
C GLU A 3 13.69 -15.63 34.18
N LEU A 4 13.54 -15.68 32.86
CA LEU A 4 13.84 -14.54 31.99
C LEU A 4 12.59 -13.67 31.87
N ARG A 5 12.69 -12.41 32.32
CA ARG A 5 11.67 -11.39 32.04
C ARG A 5 12.10 -10.59 30.84
N VAL A 6 11.48 -10.89 29.69
CA VAL A 6 11.64 -10.08 28.49
C VAL A 6 10.92 -8.76 28.73
N LEU A 7 11.67 -7.67 28.87
CA LEU A 7 11.11 -6.33 28.79
C LEU A 7 10.78 -6.10 27.31
N GLU A 8 9.54 -6.39 26.91
CA GLU A 8 9.05 -6.08 25.57
C GLU A 8 9.11 -4.56 25.36
N ASN A 9 10.20 -4.10 24.76
CA ASN A 9 10.27 -2.78 24.17
C ASN A 9 9.41 -2.81 22.91
N ASN A 10 8.10 -2.61 23.10
CA ASN A 10 7.10 -2.53 22.05
C ASN A 10 7.27 -1.21 21.28
N LYS A 11 8.43 -1.05 20.65
CA LYS A 11 8.68 0.02 19.68
C LYS A 11 7.78 -0.29 18.50
N ARG A 12 6.75 0.54 18.30
CA ARG A 12 5.90 0.46 17.10
C ARG A 12 6.79 0.46 15.86
N SER A 13 6.96 -0.71 15.25
CA SER A 13 7.59 -0.79 13.93
C SER A 13 6.76 0.05 12.96
N ARG A 14 7.43 0.91 12.18
CA ARG A 14 6.74 1.72 11.15
C ARG A 14 6.06 0.74 10.21
N ARG A 15 4.73 0.70 10.26
CA ARG A 15 3.89 -0.12 9.37
C ARG A 15 3.99 0.29 7.90
N ASN A 16 4.67 1.40 7.59
CA ASN A 16 4.85 1.91 6.24
C ASN A 16 6.11 1.29 5.61
N LEU A 17 5.92 0.10 5.04
CA LEU A 17 6.78 -0.49 4.00
C LEU A 17 6.33 -0.08 2.57
N GLY A 18 5.34 0.82 2.45
CA GLY A 18 4.82 1.25 1.15
C GLY A 18 5.83 2.08 0.38
N LEU A 19 6.02 1.74 -0.89
CA LEU A 19 6.76 2.56 -1.85
C LEU A 19 5.89 3.72 -2.34
N ASP A 20 6.49 4.91 -2.43
CA ASP A 20 5.91 6.11 -3.04
C ASP A 20 6.68 6.44 -4.33
N CYS A 21 5.98 6.43 -5.45
CA CYS A 21 6.53 6.64 -6.79
C CYS A 21 5.98 7.92 -7.40
N ASP A 22 6.76 8.55 -8.27
CA ASP A 22 6.29 9.62 -9.14
C ASP A 22 5.76 9.07 -10.47
N GLU A 23 5.13 9.94 -11.26
CA GLU A 23 4.51 9.56 -12.53
C GLU A 23 5.53 9.09 -13.59
N HIS A 24 6.80 9.53 -13.45
CA HIS A 24 7.89 9.18 -14.35
C HIS A 24 8.74 8.00 -13.83
N SER A 25 8.34 7.38 -12.72
CA SER A 25 9.08 6.28 -12.12
C SER A 25 9.07 5.06 -13.05
N THR A 26 10.24 4.46 -13.25
CA THR A 26 10.37 3.16 -13.93
C THR A 26 10.15 1.97 -12.99
N GLU A 27 9.64 2.22 -11.78
CA GLU A 27 9.32 1.16 -10.82
C GLU A 27 8.24 0.24 -11.37
N SER A 28 8.58 -1.03 -11.55
CA SER A 28 7.66 -2.05 -12.05
C SER A 28 6.85 -2.70 -10.93
N ARG A 29 7.33 -2.61 -9.68
CA ARG A 29 6.68 -3.22 -8.52
C ARG A 29 5.52 -2.36 -8.02
N CYS A 30 4.64 -2.98 -7.23
CA CYS A 30 3.51 -2.28 -6.62
C CYS A 30 3.99 -1.03 -5.86
N CYS A 31 3.42 0.12 -6.20
CA CYS A 31 3.82 1.41 -5.66
C CYS A 31 2.64 2.37 -5.60
N ARG A 32 2.69 3.35 -4.69
CA ARG A 32 1.70 4.42 -4.59
C ARG A 32 2.10 5.59 -5.49
N TYR A 33 1.21 5.99 -6.38
CA TYR A 33 1.40 7.09 -7.33
C TYR A 33 0.49 8.28 -6.98
N PRO A 34 0.95 9.53 -7.23
CA PRO A 34 0.15 10.72 -6.96
C PRO A 34 -1.05 10.80 -7.89
N LEU A 35 -2.21 11.12 -7.31
CA LEU A 35 -3.44 11.44 -8.04
C LEU A 35 -4.20 12.49 -7.26
N THR A 36 -4.55 13.58 -7.93
CA THR A 36 -5.40 14.64 -7.36
C THR A 36 -6.80 14.49 -7.92
N VAL A 37 -7.76 14.27 -7.05
CA VAL A 37 -9.19 14.29 -7.38
C VAL A 37 -9.68 15.72 -7.30
N ASP A 38 -10.41 16.14 -8.33
CA ASP A 38 -10.98 17.46 -8.49
C ASP A 38 -12.51 17.35 -8.56
N PHE A 39 -13.19 17.73 -7.49
CA PHE A 39 -14.64 17.58 -7.38
C PHE A 39 -15.41 18.56 -8.29
N GLU A 40 -14.81 19.70 -8.61
CA GLU A 40 -15.42 20.66 -9.55
C GLU A 40 -15.36 20.11 -10.99
N ALA A 41 -14.25 19.47 -11.36
CA ALA A 41 -14.13 18.81 -12.67
C ALA A 41 -15.14 17.65 -12.84
N PHE A 42 -15.54 17.00 -11.74
CA PHE A 42 -16.59 15.96 -11.74
C PHE A 42 -18.02 16.54 -11.70
N GLY A 43 -18.19 17.85 -11.55
CA GLY A 43 -19.50 18.49 -11.36
C GLY A 43 -20.15 18.13 -10.02
N TRP A 44 -19.36 17.79 -9.00
CA TRP A 44 -19.87 17.45 -7.67
C TRP A 44 -20.03 18.70 -6.81
N ASP A 45 -21.03 19.50 -7.15
CA ASP A 45 -21.28 20.81 -6.51
C ASP A 45 -21.72 20.71 -5.05
N TRP A 46 -22.16 19.53 -4.61
CA TRP A 46 -22.55 19.27 -3.22
C TRP A 46 -21.36 19.26 -2.25
N ILE A 47 -20.12 19.17 -2.74
CA ILE A 47 -18.92 19.22 -1.91
C ILE A 47 -18.50 20.69 -1.72
N ILE A 48 -18.62 21.15 -0.47
CA ILE A 48 -18.30 22.53 -0.09
C ILE A 48 -16.78 22.75 -0.07
N ALA A 49 -16.04 21.89 0.64
CA ALA A 49 -14.58 21.91 0.70
C ALA A 49 -14.02 20.55 1.19
N PRO A 50 -12.79 20.17 0.80
CA PRO A 50 -11.94 20.82 -0.20
C PRO A 50 -12.46 20.59 -1.63
N LYS A 51 -12.12 21.48 -2.57
CA LYS A 51 -12.46 21.29 -4.00
C LYS A 51 -11.56 20.28 -4.70
N ARG A 52 -10.32 20.13 -4.22
CA ARG A 52 -9.35 19.16 -4.73
C ARG A 52 -8.66 18.46 -3.57
N TYR A 53 -8.37 17.17 -3.70
CA TYR A 53 -7.59 16.43 -2.70
C TYR A 53 -6.68 15.37 -3.31
N LYS A 54 -5.56 15.07 -2.63
CA LYS A 54 -4.60 14.04 -3.06
C LYS A 54 -5.07 12.66 -2.62
N ALA A 55 -5.76 11.96 -3.52
CA ALA A 55 -6.23 10.59 -3.30
C ALA A 55 -5.09 9.58 -3.41
N ASN A 56 -4.23 9.75 -4.42
CA ASN A 56 -3.24 8.76 -4.85
C ASN A 56 -3.91 7.46 -5.33
N TYR A 57 -3.12 6.57 -5.91
CA TYR A 57 -3.57 5.22 -6.29
C TYR A 57 -2.40 4.25 -6.23
N CYS A 58 -2.68 2.94 -6.22
CA CYS A 58 -1.65 1.91 -6.25
C CYS A 58 -1.61 1.26 -7.64
N SER A 59 -0.41 1.07 -8.19
CA SER A 59 -0.19 0.37 -9.47
C SER A 59 1.16 -0.36 -9.45
N GLY A 60 1.35 -1.34 -10.34
CA GLY A 60 2.57 -2.14 -10.45
C GLY A 60 2.37 -3.62 -10.06
N GLN A 61 3.42 -4.42 -10.25
CA GLN A 61 3.41 -5.87 -10.07
C GLN A 61 3.71 -6.27 -8.62
N CYS A 62 3.02 -7.30 -8.13
CA CYS A 62 3.29 -7.90 -6.83
C CYS A 62 4.04 -9.22 -7.02
N GLU A 63 5.38 -9.14 -7.09
CA GLU A 63 6.21 -10.33 -7.08
C GLU A 63 6.01 -11.14 -5.78
N TYR A 64 6.38 -12.41 -5.84
CA TYR A 64 6.28 -13.33 -4.72
C TYR A 64 6.99 -12.77 -3.47
N MET A 65 6.28 -12.77 -2.33
CA MET A 65 6.70 -12.19 -1.04
C MET A 65 6.85 -10.65 -0.99
N PHE A 66 6.60 -9.92 -2.10
CA PHE A 66 6.67 -8.46 -2.09
C PHE A 66 5.39 -7.84 -1.48
N MET A 67 5.56 -7.03 -0.42
CA MET A 67 4.50 -6.26 0.25
C MET A 67 3.23 -7.05 0.64
N GLN A 68 3.37 -8.33 0.98
CA GLN A 68 2.23 -9.13 1.43
C GLN A 68 1.88 -8.82 2.88
N LYS A 69 0.74 -8.19 3.09
CA LYS A 69 0.22 -7.92 4.44
C LYS A 69 -0.30 -9.19 5.12
N TYR A 70 -0.81 -10.15 4.34
CA TYR A 70 -1.50 -11.31 4.88
C TYR A 70 -0.81 -12.62 4.44
N PRO A 71 -0.68 -13.61 5.35
CA PRO A 71 -0.03 -14.89 5.02
C PRO A 71 -0.69 -15.66 3.87
N HIS A 72 -2.02 -15.54 3.72
CA HIS A 72 -2.76 -16.26 2.68
C HIS A 72 -2.35 -15.86 1.26
N THR A 73 -1.83 -14.64 1.06
CA THR A 73 -1.49 -14.13 -0.27
C THR A 73 -0.40 -14.96 -0.92
N HIS A 74 0.65 -15.32 -0.18
CA HIS A 74 1.70 -16.20 -0.68
C HIS A 74 1.21 -17.64 -0.88
N LEU A 75 0.38 -18.16 0.03
CA LEU A 75 -0.14 -19.53 -0.10
C LEU A 75 -0.94 -19.72 -1.40
N VAL A 76 -1.76 -18.73 -1.78
CA VAL A 76 -2.50 -18.76 -3.05
C VAL A 76 -1.56 -18.70 -4.26
N GLN A 77 -0.56 -17.81 -4.23
CA GLN A 77 0.45 -17.72 -5.31
C GLN A 77 1.25 -19.03 -5.48
N GLN A 78 1.55 -19.72 -4.38
CA GLN A 78 2.23 -21.02 -4.40
C GLN A 78 1.33 -22.15 -4.91
N ALA A 79 0.04 -22.13 -4.54
CA ALA A 79 -0.92 -23.15 -4.94
C ALA A 79 -1.33 -23.04 -6.42
N ASN A 80 -1.38 -21.83 -6.99
CA ASN A 80 -1.64 -21.61 -8.41
C ASN A 80 -0.79 -20.44 -8.98
N PRO A 81 0.42 -20.72 -9.46
CA PRO A 81 1.36 -19.67 -9.90
C PRO A 81 0.98 -18.98 -11.21
N ARG A 82 -0.06 -19.46 -11.93
CA ARG A 82 -0.50 -18.92 -13.24
C ARG A 82 -1.94 -18.43 -13.20
N GLY A 83 -2.36 -17.82 -12.09
CA GLY A 83 -3.75 -17.41 -11.83
C GLY A 83 -4.56 -17.04 -13.08
N SER A 84 -5.78 -17.56 -13.15
CA SER A 84 -6.79 -17.26 -14.19
C SER A 84 -6.95 -15.77 -14.46
#